data_AF-A0A515A4U7-F1
#
_entry.id   AF-A0A515A4U7-F1
#
_cell.length_a   1.000
_cell.length_b   1.000
_cell.length_c   1.000
_cell.angle_alpha   90.00
_cell.angle_beta   90.00
_cell.angle_gamma   90.00
#
_symmetry.space_group_name_H-M   'P 1'
#
loop_
_entity.id
_entity.type
_entity.pdbx_description
1 polymer ?
#
loop_
_entity_poly.entity_id
_entity_poly.type
_entity_poly.pdbx_seq_one_letter_code
_entity_poly.pdbx_strand_id
1 'polypeptide(L)'
;MRGKPRCTPQRLSYRDYIRAVTSLQESTKNRIKIQTIFKAILQQASQLAKSSEWVERDLRFEALAEFIEDRRESFLLDLAHGGVVDDGALDLYNERASRFT
;
A
#
# COMPACT_ATOMS: atom_id res chain seq x y z
N MET A 1 -30.15 -10.08 -22.48
CA MET A 1 -29.41 -9.22 -21.52
C MET A 1 -28.64 -10.12 -20.56
N ARG A 2 -27.33 -10.29 -20.73
CA ARG A 2 -26.51 -11.06 -19.77
C ARG A 2 -26.02 -10.10 -18.69
N GLY A 3 -26.47 -10.29 -17.45
CA GLY A 3 -26.02 -9.49 -16.31
C GLY A 3 -24.52 -9.63 -16.10
N LYS A 4 -23.80 -8.51 -15.99
CA LYS A 4 -22.39 -8.49 -15.57
C LYS A 4 -22.29 -9.24 -14.22
N PRO A 5 -21.32 -10.15 -14.04
CA PRO A 5 -21.07 -10.73 -12.74
C PRO A 5 -20.71 -9.59 -11.77
N ARG A 6 -21.43 -9.51 -10.65
CA ARG A 6 -21.07 -8.61 -9.56
C ARG A 6 -19.74 -9.12 -9.00
N CYS A 7 -18.66 -8.40 -9.24
CA CYS A 7 -17.42 -8.60 -8.49
C CYS A 7 -17.77 -8.40 -7.03
N THR A 8 -17.85 -9.49 -6.27
CA THR A 8 -17.94 -9.41 -4.82
C THR A 8 -16.66 -8.72 -4.33
N PRO A 9 -16.76 -7.71 -3.45
CA PRO A 9 -15.56 -7.13 -2.84
C PRO A 9 -14.79 -8.28 -2.19
N GLN A 10 -13.57 -8.55 -2.69
CA GLN A 10 -12.68 -9.53 -2.09
C GLN A 10 -12.35 -9.01 -0.70
N ARG A 11 -13.03 -9.56 0.31
CA ARG A 11 -12.72 -9.29 1.70
C ARG A 11 -11.32 -9.81 1.96
N LEU A 12 -10.42 -8.90 2.34
CA LEU A 12 -9.12 -9.30 2.85
C LEU A 12 -9.25 -10.33 3.97
N SER A 13 -8.47 -11.39 3.87
CA SER A 13 -8.35 -12.34 4.96
C SER A 13 -7.33 -11.83 5.99
N TYR A 14 -7.46 -12.30 7.23
CA TYR A 14 -6.42 -12.09 8.25
C TYR A 14 -5.04 -12.56 7.77
N ARG A 15 -5.00 -13.62 6.95
CA ARG A 15 -3.77 -14.16 6.36
C ARG A 15 -3.07 -13.17 5.42
N ASP A 16 -3.84 -12.38 4.67
CA ASP A 16 -3.27 -11.38 3.75
C ASP A 16 -2.61 -10.24 4.54
N TYR A 17 -3.25 -9.81 5.63
CA TYR A 17 -2.66 -8.84 6.56
C TYR A 17 -1.37 -9.34 7.19
N ILE A 18 -1.36 -10.57 7.71
CA ILE A 18 -0.15 -11.16 8.29
C ILE A 18 0.96 -11.21 7.25
N ARG A 19 0.67 -11.62 6.00
CA ARG A 19 1.66 -11.63 4.92
C ARG A 19 2.24 -10.24 4.67
N ALA A 20 1.40 -9.20 4.55
CA ALA A 20 1.88 -7.84 4.31
C ALA A 20 2.76 -7.30 5.45
N VAL A 21 2.38 -7.57 6.72
CA VAL A 21 3.18 -7.18 7.88
C VAL A 21 4.51 -7.94 7.93
N THR A 22 4.49 -9.25 7.66
CA THR A 22 5.72 -10.07 7.60
C THR A 22 6.67 -9.56 6.52
N SER A 23 6.16 -9.26 5.32
CA SER A 23 6.99 -8.69 4.24
C SER A 23 7.65 -7.37 4.64
N LEU A 24 6.92 -6.48 5.32
CA LEU A 24 7.49 -5.22 5.82
C LEU A 24 8.58 -5.46 6.87
N GLN A 25 8.38 -6.45 7.76
CA GLN A 25 9.37 -6.81 8.77
C GLN A 25 10.67 -7.34 8.14
N GLU A 26 10.54 -8.21 7.14
CA GLU A 26 11.66 -8.83 6.44
C GLU A 26 12.48 -7.83 5.63
N SER A 27 11.84 -6.85 4.99
CA SER A 27 12.54 -5.84 4.18
C SER A 27 13.20 -4.75 5.01
N THR A 28 12.52 -4.26 6.07
CA THR A 28 12.98 -3.09 6.82
C THR A 28 14.07 -3.42 7.85
N LYS A 29 14.01 -4.61 8.47
CA LYS A 29 14.92 -5.09 9.55
C LYS A 29 15.20 -4.11 10.70
N ASN A 30 14.42 -3.04 10.84
CA ASN A 30 14.52 -2.03 11.89
C ASN A 30 13.15 -1.85 12.56
N ARG A 31 13.04 -2.24 13.83
CA ARG A 31 11.77 -2.25 14.57
C ARG A 31 11.13 -0.86 14.71
N ILE A 32 11.93 0.18 14.92
CA ILE A 32 11.41 1.55 15.07
C ILE A 32 10.84 2.01 13.73
N LYS A 33 11.58 1.79 12.64
CA LYS A 33 11.14 2.15 11.28
C LYS A 33 9.86 1.41 10.88
N ILE A 34 9.77 0.11 11.16
CA ILE A 34 8.55 -0.70 10.94
C ILE A 34 7.36 -0.09 11.67
N GLN A 35 7.52 0.26 12.96
CA GLN A 35 6.44 0.86 13.75
C GLN A 35 6.01 2.22 13.20
N THR A 36 6.97 3.05 12.78
CA THR A 36 6.69 4.36 12.18
C THR A 36 5.89 4.20 10.89
N ILE A 37 6.32 3.33 9.97
CA ILE A 37 5.63 3.06 8.70
C ILE A 37 4.21 2.55 8.97
N PHE A 38 4.08 1.51 9.80
CA PHE A 38 2.80 0.89 10.08
C PHE A 38 1.80 1.88 10.71
N LYS A 39 2.24 2.68 11.68
CA LYS A 39 1.40 3.72 12.30
C LYS A 39 1.00 4.80 11.30
N ALA A 40 1.93 5.26 10.46
CA ALA A 40 1.64 6.28 9.46
C ALA A 40 0.58 5.82 8.45
N ILE A 41 0.67 4.57 7.96
CA ILE A 41 -0.34 3.99 7.06
C ILE A 41 -1.71 3.92 7.74
N LEU A 42 -1.78 3.41 8.99
CA LEU A 42 -3.06 3.33 9.70
C LEU A 42 -3.67 4.70 10.00
N GLN A 43 -2.84 5.66 10.38
CA GLN A 43 -3.28 7.03 10.62
C GLN A 43 -3.85 7.65 9.35
N GLN A 44 -3.15 7.53 8.22
CA GLN A 44 -3.63 8.04 6.94
C GLN A 44 -4.90 7.33 6.48
N ALA A 45 -4.97 6.01 6.64
CA ALA A 45 -6.17 5.25 6.30
C ALA A 45 -7.39 5.71 7.10
N SER A 46 -7.20 5.99 8.39
CA SER A 46 -8.24 6.56 9.26
C SER A 46 -8.67 7.95 8.79
N GLN A 47 -7.71 8.84 8.53
CA GLN A 47 -7.97 10.22 8.10
C GLN A 47 -8.70 10.31 6.75
N LEU A 48 -8.36 9.43 5.82
CA LEU A 48 -8.90 9.43 4.46
C LEU A 48 -10.00 8.38 4.24
N ALA A 49 -10.52 7.79 5.32
CA ALA A 49 -11.55 6.74 5.28
C ALA A 49 -11.23 5.60 4.29
N LYS A 50 -9.96 5.16 4.25
CA LYS A 50 -9.50 4.10 3.35
C LYS A 50 -9.88 2.72 3.90
N SER A 51 -10.07 1.77 3.00
CA SER A 51 -10.44 0.39 3.35
C SER A 51 -9.24 -0.42 3.84
N SER A 52 -9.51 -1.59 4.41
CA SER A 52 -8.48 -2.57 4.75
C SER A 52 -7.62 -2.96 3.54
N GLU A 53 -8.24 -3.07 2.35
CA GLU A 53 -7.58 -3.43 1.09
C GLU A 53 -6.53 -2.40 0.72
N TRP A 54 -6.84 -1.12 0.95
CA TRP A 54 -5.89 -0.03 0.76
C TRP A 54 -4.71 -0.16 1.73
N VAL A 55 -4.97 -0.41 3.02
CA VAL A 55 -3.91 -0.56 4.04
C VAL A 55 -2.96 -1.69 3.68
N GLU A 56 -3.50 -2.83 3.26
CA GLU A 56 -2.71 -4.01 2.91
C GLU A 56 -1.83 -3.75 1.67
N ARG A 57 -2.39 -3.12 0.64
CA ARG A 57 -1.64 -2.70 -0.55
C ARG A 57 -0.53 -1.71 -0.19
N ASP A 58 -0.80 -0.75 0.68
CA ASP A 58 0.19 0.25 1.09
C ASP A 58 1.29 -0.35 1.98
N LEU A 59 0.97 -1.36 2.80
CA LEU A 59 2.00 -2.12 3.53
C LEU A 59 2.93 -2.89 2.59
N ARG A 60 2.39 -3.51 1.54
CA ARG A 60 3.19 -4.18 0.51
C ARG A 60 4.06 -3.20 -0.27
N PHE A 61 3.50 -2.03 -0.61
CA PHE A 61 4.25 -0.97 -1.28
C PHE A 61 5.44 -0.52 -0.43
N GLU A 62 5.23 -0.23 0.85
CA GLU A 62 6.32 0.17 1.74
C GLU A 62 7.33 -0.98 1.96
N ALA A 63 6.88 -2.24 1.99
CA ALA A 63 7.79 -3.37 2.05
C ALA A 63 8.74 -3.41 0.85
N LEU A 64 8.23 -3.14 -0.36
CA LEU A 64 9.04 -3.03 -1.57
C LEU A 64 9.96 -1.81 -1.55
N ALA A 65 9.45 -0.65 -1.12
CA ALA A 65 10.23 0.57 -0.97
C ALA A 65 11.41 0.41 -0.03
N GLU A 66 11.21 -0.31 1.08
CA GLU A 66 12.27 -0.63 2.02
C GLU A 66 13.26 -1.66 1.47
N PHE A 67 12.81 -2.58 0.61
CA PHE A 67 13.70 -3.54 -0.04
C PHE A 67 14.59 -2.89 -1.11
N ILE A 68 14.05 -1.94 -1.87
CA ILE A 68 14.79 -1.19 -2.91
C ILE A 68 15.65 -0.07 -2.29
N GLU A 69 15.33 0.34 -1.06
CA GLU A 69 15.93 1.48 -0.37
C GLU A 69 15.65 2.84 -1.04
N ASP A 70 14.78 2.88 -2.06
CA ASP A 70 14.28 4.10 -2.70
C ASP A 70 12.77 4.03 -2.93
N ARG A 71 12.04 4.86 -2.17
CA ARG A 71 10.58 4.98 -2.29
C ARG A 71 10.16 5.57 -3.64
N ARG A 72 10.94 6.49 -4.23
CA ARG A 72 10.64 7.06 -5.56
C ARG A 72 10.80 6.01 -6.65
N GLU A 73 11.85 5.21 -6.60
CA GLU A 73 12.02 4.10 -7.55
C GLU A 73 10.87 3.11 -7.46
N SER A 74 10.42 2.80 -6.24
CA SER A 74 9.27 1.92 -6.02
C SER A 74 7.97 2.47 -6.58
N PHE A 75 7.77 3.80 -6.55
CA PHE A 75 6.65 4.42 -7.24
C PHE A 75 6.74 4.33 -8.76
N LEU A 76 7.93 4.54 -9.32
CA LEU A 76 8.11 4.41 -10.77
C LEU A 76 7.84 2.97 -11.22
N LEU A 77 8.23 1.98 -10.41
CA LEU A 77 7.89 0.58 -10.64
C LEU A 77 6.37 0.31 -10.51
N ASP A 78 5.73 0.86 -9.48
CA ASP A 78 4.27 0.74 -9.29
C ASP A 78 3.50 1.40 -10.45
N LEU A 79 3.98 2.54 -10.99
CA LEU A 79 3.39 3.18 -12.17
C LEU A 79 3.66 2.39 -13.45
N ALA A 80 4.88 1.88 -13.64
CA ALA A 80 5.26 1.12 -14.82
C ALA A 80 4.52 -0.22 -14.93
N HIS A 81 4.16 -0.83 -13.79
CA HIS A 81 3.56 -2.16 -13.73
C HIS A 81 2.12 -2.20 -13.20
N GLY A 82 1.61 -1.10 -12.63
CA GLY A 82 0.30 -1.01 -11.97
C GLY A 82 -0.89 -0.83 -12.93
N GLY A 83 -0.65 -0.63 -14.23
CA GLY A 83 -1.69 -0.52 -15.24
C GLY A 83 -1.79 0.88 -15.86
N VAL A 84 -3.01 1.41 -16.00
CA VAL A 84 -3.23 2.72 -16.61
C VAL A 84 -2.82 3.81 -15.63
N VAL A 85 -1.89 4.67 -16.05
CA VAL A 85 -1.55 5.90 -15.33
C VAL A 85 -2.67 6.90 -15.57
N ASP A 86 -3.60 6.97 -14.62
CA ASP A 86 -4.70 7.93 -14.57
C ASP A 86 -4.54 8.90 -13.40
N ASP A 87 -5.50 9.83 -13.25
CA ASP A 87 -5.50 10.80 -12.14
C ASP A 87 -5.50 10.11 -10.76
N GLY A 88 -6.11 8.92 -10.66
CA GLY A 88 -6.10 8.14 -9.42
C GLY A 88 -4.72 7.62 -9.04
N ALA A 89 -3.87 7.31 -10.03
CA ALA A 89 -2.47 6.95 -9.79
C ALA A 89 -1.64 8.14 -9.29
N LEU A 90 -1.90 9.34 -9.84
CA LEU A 90 -1.26 10.58 -9.38
C LEU A 90 -1.72 10.98 -7.98
N ASP A 91 -3.01 10.84 -7.66
CA ASP A 91 -3.55 11.07 -6.32
C ASP A 91 -2.91 10.13 -5.29
N LEU A 92 -2.80 8.84 -5.64
CA LEU A 92 -2.14 7.85 -4.77
C LEU A 92 -0.66 8.20 -4.54
N TYR A 93 0.04 8.69 -5.57
CA TYR A 93 1.40 9.19 -5.41
C TYR A 93 1.47 10.34 -4.41
N ASN A 94 0.62 11.35 -4.58
CA ASN A 94 0.60 12.51 -3.70
C ASN A 94 0.26 12.12 -2.25
N GLU A 95 -0.71 11.24 -2.05
CA GLU A 95 -1.08 10.72 -0.72
C GLU A 95 0.11 10.05 -0.02
N ARG A 96 0.82 9.17 -0.71
CA ARG A 96 1.97 8.46 -0.14
C ARG A 96 3.18 9.40 0.05
N ALA A 97 3.38 10.37 -0.84
CA ALA A 97 4.46 11.36 -0.73
C ALA A 97 4.29 12.28 0.49
N SER A 98 3.04 12.65 0.82
CA SER A 98 2.74 13.50 1.98
C SER A 98 2.78 12.78 3.34
N ARG A 99 3.00 11.45 3.36
CA ARG A 99 2.86 10.62 4.58
C ARG A 99 3.95 10.88 5.63
N PHE A 100 5.13 11.30 5.19
CA PHE A 100 6.32 11.45 6.03
C PHE A 100 6.91 12.87 6.03
N THR A 101 6.17 13.83 5.48
CA THR A 101 6.45 15.27 5.48
C THR A 101 5.61 15.96 6.54
#